data_AF-A0A8C9ESP2-F1
#
_entry.id   AF-A0A8C9ESP2-F1
#
_cell.length_a   1.000
_cell.length_b   1.000
_cell.length_c   1.000
_cell.angle_alpha   90.00
_cell.angle_beta   90.00
_cell.angle_gamma   90.00
#
_symmetry.space_group_name_H-M   'P 1'
#
loop_
_entity.id
_entity.type
_entity.pdbx_description
1 polymer ?
#
loop_
_entity_poly.entity_id
_entity_poly.type
_entity_poly.pdbx_seq_one_letter_code
_entity_poly.pdbx_strand_id
1 'polypeptide(L)'
;MRGGILPGPLWIFAYLNYRVPRTRKEIFETLIKGLQRLEYRGYDSAGVAIDGNNNEDKERFIKLVKKRGKVKALEEELYKQDDLDSKADFETHFGIAHTRWATHGVPSAINSHPQRSDKGNGMYPLQHFKL
;
A
#
# COMPACT_ATOMS: atom_id res chain seq x y z
N MET A 1 -21.84 20.77 -20.19
CA MET A 1 -22.13 19.36 -19.84
C MET A 1 -20.80 18.61 -19.76
N ARG A 2 -20.24 18.42 -18.56
CA ARG A 2 -19.06 17.55 -18.37
C ARG A 2 -19.57 16.18 -17.94
N GLY A 3 -19.37 15.16 -18.78
CA GLY A 3 -19.82 13.80 -18.51
C GLY A 3 -19.24 13.30 -17.19
N GLY A 4 -20.12 13.09 -16.21
CA GLY A 4 -19.77 12.58 -14.90
C GLY A 4 -19.38 11.11 -15.01
N ILE A 5 -18.08 10.84 -14.99
CA ILE A 5 -17.57 9.51 -14.65
C ILE A 5 -17.91 9.31 -13.17
N LEU A 6 -18.90 8.46 -12.89
CA LEU A 6 -19.25 8.05 -11.54
C LEU A 6 -17.99 7.55 -10.81
N PRO A 7 -17.79 7.86 -9.51
CA PRO A 7 -16.62 7.41 -8.76
C PRO A 7 -16.56 5.89 -8.79
N GLY A 8 -15.58 5.36 -9.52
CA GLY A 8 -15.31 3.92 -9.53
C GLY A 8 -14.84 3.47 -8.14
N PRO A 9 -15.13 2.22 -7.73
CA PRO A 9 -14.74 1.72 -6.42
C PRO A 9 -13.24 1.91 -6.19
N LEU A 10 -12.88 2.32 -4.99
CA LEU A 10 -11.49 2.32 -4.52
C LEU A 10 -11.02 0.87 -4.42
N TRP A 11 -9.84 0.57 -4.95
CA TRP A 11 -9.36 -0.81 -4.99
C TRP A 11 -8.37 -1.09 -3.87
N ILE A 12 -8.67 -2.15 -3.15
CA ILE A 12 -7.89 -2.70 -2.06
C ILE A 12 -7.41 -4.07 -2.54
N PHE A 13 -6.13 -4.34 -2.31
CA PHE A 13 -5.55 -5.66 -2.49
C PHE A 13 -4.77 -6.00 -1.23
N ALA A 14 -4.90 -7.22 -0.75
CA ALA A 14 -4.13 -7.70 0.39
C ALA A 14 -3.49 -9.03 0.05
N TYR A 15 -2.31 -9.27 0.60
CA TYR A 15 -1.57 -10.50 0.47
C TYR A 15 -1.19 -11.01 1.85
N LEU A 16 -1.48 -12.29 2.11
CA LEU A 16 -1.10 -13.00 3.31
C LEU A 16 -0.35 -14.26 2.88
N ASN A 17 0.90 -14.39 3.30
CA ASN A 17 1.56 -15.70 3.34
C ASN A 17 1.57 -16.19 4.78
N TYR A 18 1.24 -17.47 4.95
CA TYR A 18 1.20 -18.13 6.26
C TYR A 18 1.96 -19.45 6.15
N ARG A 19 3.07 -19.57 6.90
CA ARG A 19 3.99 -20.73 6.83
C ARG A 19 4.47 -21.05 5.42
N VAL A 20 4.56 -20.02 4.59
CA VAL A 20 5.11 -20.09 3.24
C VAL A 20 6.12 -18.96 3.15
N PRO A 21 7.43 -19.27 3.31
CA PRO A 21 8.48 -18.27 3.25
C PRO A 21 8.43 -17.49 1.94
N ARG A 22 8.44 -16.17 2.07
CA ARG A 22 8.53 -15.24 0.95
C ARG A 22 9.49 -14.13 1.30
N THR A 23 10.28 -13.75 0.31
CA THR A 23 11.12 -12.55 0.42
C THR A 23 10.26 -11.30 0.34
N ARG A 24 10.71 -10.22 0.98
CA ARG A 24 10.09 -8.90 0.86
C ARG A 24 9.88 -8.47 -0.59
N LYS A 25 10.85 -8.76 -1.46
CA LYS A 25 10.74 -8.48 -2.90
C LYS A 25 9.53 -9.18 -3.53
N GLU A 26 9.35 -10.48 -3.29
CA GLU A 26 8.20 -11.23 -3.82
C GLU A 26 6.87 -10.71 -3.29
N ILE A 27 6.83 -10.33 -2.00
CA ILE A 27 5.67 -9.71 -1.37
C ILE A 27 5.33 -8.40 -2.10
N PHE A 28 6.31 -7.53 -2.35
CA PHE A 28 6.11 -6.25 -3.04
C PHE A 28 5.61 -6.45 -4.46
N GLU A 29 6.24 -7.33 -5.21
CA GLU A 29 5.81 -7.66 -6.56
C GLU A 29 4.37 -8.16 -6.58
N THR A 30 3.97 -8.98 -5.60
CA THR A 30 2.61 -9.50 -5.50
C THR A 30 1.60 -8.39 -5.24
N LEU A 31 1.90 -7.50 -4.28
CA LEU A 31 1.05 -6.34 -3.97
C LEU A 31 0.91 -5.38 -5.16
N ILE A 32 2.03 -5.08 -5.84
CA ILE A 32 2.05 -4.19 -7.02
C ILE A 32 1.30 -4.81 -8.19
N LYS A 33 1.55 -6.09 -8.51
CA LYS A 33 0.81 -6.82 -9.55
C LYS A 33 -0.70 -6.84 -9.25
N GLY A 34 -1.06 -7.00 -7.98
CA GLY A 34 -2.45 -6.88 -7.51
C GLY A 34 -3.05 -5.51 -7.85
N LEU A 35 -2.37 -4.42 -7.48
CA LEU A 35 -2.83 -3.07 -7.79
C LEU A 35 -2.89 -2.76 -9.29
N GLN A 36 -1.91 -3.21 -10.08
CA GLN A 36 -1.88 -3.01 -11.54
C GLN A 36 -3.10 -3.62 -12.23
N ARG A 37 -3.58 -4.80 -11.77
CA ARG A 37 -4.80 -5.43 -12.28
C ARG A 37 -6.07 -4.63 -11.97
N LEU A 38 -6.03 -3.81 -10.93
CA LEU A 38 -7.13 -2.97 -10.48
C LEU A 38 -7.03 -1.54 -11.06
N GLU A 39 -5.90 -1.20 -11.70
CA GLU A 39 -5.62 0.08 -12.36
C GLU A 39 -6.24 0.19 -13.76
N TYR A 40 -7.56 0.03 -13.86
CA TYR A 40 -8.28 0.18 -15.14
C TYR A 40 -8.81 1.60 -15.40
N ARG A 41 -8.85 2.48 -14.39
CA ARG A 41 -9.43 3.84 -14.50
C ARG A 41 -8.49 5.01 -14.23
N GLY A 42 -7.23 4.75 -13.90
CA GLY A 42 -6.25 5.79 -13.56
C GLY A 42 -6.54 6.41 -12.19
N TYR A 43 -5.64 6.19 -11.23
CA TYR A 43 -5.80 6.72 -9.88
C TYR A 43 -4.81 7.83 -9.60
N ASP A 44 -5.19 8.71 -8.69
CA ASP A 44 -4.40 9.89 -8.36
C ASP A 44 -3.25 9.58 -7.40
N SER A 45 -3.34 8.44 -6.70
CA SER A 45 -2.34 8.01 -5.73
C SER A 45 -2.48 6.53 -5.35
N ALA A 46 -1.41 5.96 -4.83
CA ALA A 46 -1.40 4.59 -4.32
C ALA A 46 -0.49 4.48 -3.07
N GLY A 47 -0.66 3.40 -2.32
CA GLY A 47 0.21 3.09 -1.20
C GLY A 47 0.13 1.63 -0.76
N VAL A 48 1.14 1.21 -0.01
CA VAL A 48 1.24 -0.10 0.64
C VAL A 48 1.58 0.03 2.12
N ALA A 49 1.16 -0.97 2.87
CA ALA A 49 1.53 -1.20 4.26
C ALA A 49 2.03 -2.63 4.43
N ILE A 50 3.16 -2.77 5.10
CA ILE A 50 3.93 -4.02 5.23
C ILE A 50 4.68 -4.01 6.56
N ASP A 51 5.10 -5.19 7.03
CA ASP A 51 6.05 -5.29 8.14
C ASP A 51 7.43 -4.74 7.77
N GLY A 52 7.95 -3.87 8.63
CA GLY A 52 9.23 -3.18 8.45
C GLY A 52 10.45 -4.03 8.78
N ASN A 53 10.30 -5.08 9.58
CA ASN A 53 11.35 -6.06 9.85
C ASN A 53 10.77 -7.47 9.97
N ASN A 54 11.63 -8.49 9.79
CA ASN A 54 11.30 -9.91 9.93
C ASN A 54 11.89 -10.53 11.20
N ASN A 55 12.40 -9.72 12.13
CA ASN A 55 13.10 -10.20 13.31
C ASN A 55 12.15 -10.18 14.51
N GLU A 56 11.89 -11.36 15.07
CA GLU A 56 10.96 -11.52 16.20
C GLU A 56 11.45 -10.85 17.49
N ASP A 57 12.76 -10.67 17.64
CA ASP A 57 13.39 -10.02 18.81
C ASP A 57 13.38 -8.49 18.72
N LYS A 58 13.04 -7.93 17.55
CA LYS A 58 12.94 -6.47 17.35
C LYS A 58 11.49 -6.03 17.52
N GLU A 59 11.32 -4.77 17.95
CA GLU A 59 10.00 -4.15 17.97
C GLU A 59 9.37 -4.21 16.58
N ARG A 60 8.17 -4.79 16.48
CA ARG A 60 7.42 -4.85 15.24
C ARG A 60 6.95 -3.43 14.89
N PHE A 61 7.18 -3.03 13.66
CA PHE A 61 6.65 -1.79 13.14
C PHE A 61 6.16 -1.97 11.71
N ILE A 62 5.19 -1.15 11.33
CA ILE A 62 4.59 -1.18 10.01
C ILE A 62 5.22 -0.06 9.17
N LYS A 63 5.80 -0.44 8.03
CA LYS A 63 6.28 0.51 7.05
C LYS A 63 5.13 0.87 6.10
N LEU A 64 4.86 2.16 5.98
CA LEU A 64 3.96 2.72 4.97
C LEU A 64 4.78 3.36 3.85
N VAL A 65 4.52 2.95 2.62
CA VAL A 65 5.08 3.60 1.43
C VAL A 65 3.93 4.08 0.58
N LYS A 66 3.91 5.38 0.30
CA LYS A 66 2.78 6.05 -0.35
C LYS A 66 3.29 7.03 -1.38
N LYS A 67 2.67 7.05 -2.56
CA LYS A 67 3.06 7.95 -3.64
C LYS A 67 1.84 8.54 -4.33
N ARG A 68 1.97 9.80 -4.76
CA ARG A 68 1.04 10.42 -5.70
C ARG A 68 1.34 9.92 -7.11
N GLY A 69 0.29 9.68 -7.89
CA GLY A 69 0.36 9.18 -9.24
C GLY A 69 -0.10 7.73 -9.35
N LYS A 70 0.19 7.14 -10.51
CA LYS A 70 -0.16 5.76 -10.86
C LYS A 70 0.63 4.74 -10.04
N VAL A 71 0.20 3.48 -10.09
CA VAL A 71 0.86 2.36 -9.40
C VAL A 71 2.36 2.27 -9.75
N LYS A 72 2.74 2.58 -10.98
CA LYS A 72 4.15 2.64 -11.39
C LYS A 72 4.99 3.60 -10.54
N ALA A 73 4.45 4.76 -10.16
CA ALA A 73 5.17 5.71 -9.31
C ALA A 73 5.38 5.16 -7.89
N LEU A 74 4.44 4.37 -7.38
CA LEU A 74 4.59 3.67 -6.10
C LEU A 74 5.63 2.55 -6.19
N GLU A 75 5.64 1.79 -7.28
CA GLU A 75 6.64 0.75 -7.55
C GLU A 75 8.06 1.33 -7.54
N GLU A 76 8.29 2.41 -8.28
CA GLU A 76 9.58 3.12 -8.28
C GLU A 76 9.97 3.66 -6.90
N GLU A 77 8.99 4.09 -6.09
CA GLU A 77 9.24 4.57 -4.73
C GLU A 77 9.63 3.44 -3.77
N LEU A 78 9.02 2.26 -3.92
CA LEU A 78 9.34 1.07 -3.11
C LEU A 78 10.78 0.62 -3.33
N TYR A 79 11.25 0.61 -4.58
CA TYR A 79 12.63 0.23 -4.90
C TYR A 79 13.69 1.25 -4.46
N LYS A 80 13.29 2.44 -4.02
CA LYS A 80 14.19 3.48 -3.47
C LYS A 80 14.30 3.45 -1.94
N GLN A 81 13.59 2.55 -1.26
CA GLN A 81 13.64 2.46 0.20
C GLN A 81 14.90 1.69 0.65
N ASP A 82 16.00 2.41 0.91
CA ASP A 82 17.26 1.82 1.37
C ASP A 82 17.15 1.17 2.77
N ASP A 83 16.18 1.58 3.57
CA ASP A 83 15.92 1.04 4.91
C ASP A 83 15.16 -0.30 4.90
N LEU A 84 14.74 -0.78 3.73
CA LEU A 84 14.03 -2.04 3.55
C LEU A 84 14.92 -3.05 2.84
N ASP A 85 15.48 -4.00 3.59
CA ASP A 85 16.15 -5.14 2.99
C ASP A 85 15.18 -5.97 2.13
N SER A 86 15.39 -5.95 0.82
CA SER A 86 14.60 -6.69 -0.17
C SER A 86 14.72 -8.21 -0.06
N LYS A 87 15.80 -8.71 0.55
CA LYS A 87 16.09 -10.13 0.76
C LYS A 87 15.57 -10.65 2.10
N ALA A 88 15.00 -9.79 2.95
CA ALA A 88 14.39 -10.22 4.19
C ALA A 88 13.30 -11.26 3.92
N ASP A 89 13.45 -12.44 4.51
CA ASP A 89 12.49 -13.54 4.40
C ASP A 89 11.45 -13.47 5.51
N PHE A 90 10.20 -13.70 5.14
CA PHE A 90 9.06 -13.72 6.04
C PHE A 90 8.34 -15.06 5.93
N GLU A 91 8.35 -15.85 6.99
CA GLU A 91 7.58 -17.10 7.06
C GLU A 91 6.06 -16.82 7.06
N THR A 92 5.66 -15.79 7.79
CA THR A 92 4.29 -15.27 7.82
C THR A 92 4.33 -13.76 7.70
N HIS A 93 3.57 -13.20 6.77
CA HIS A 93 3.50 -11.76 6.54
C HIS A 93 2.14 -11.36 5.99
N PHE A 94 1.67 -10.18 6.42
CA PHE A 94 0.46 -9.56 5.91
C PHE A 94 0.77 -8.18 5.33
N GLY A 95 0.42 -8.00 4.06
CA GLY A 95 0.57 -6.73 3.35
C GLY A 95 -0.75 -6.24 2.78
N ILE A 96 -0.98 -4.93 2.85
CA ILE A 96 -2.14 -4.27 2.24
C ILE A 96 -1.65 -3.25 1.22
N ALA A 97 -2.33 -3.18 0.08
CA ALA A 97 -2.11 -2.22 -0.99
C ALA A 97 -3.42 -1.52 -1.33
N HIS A 98 -3.35 -0.24 -1.69
CA HIS A 98 -4.53 0.55 -2.01
C HIS A 98 -4.25 1.55 -3.12
N THR A 99 -5.19 1.69 -4.07
CA THR A 99 -5.23 2.79 -5.04
C THR A 99 -6.38 3.74 -4.71
N ARG A 100 -6.11 5.05 -4.72
CA ARG A 100 -7.06 6.08 -4.31
C ARG A 100 -7.43 6.99 -5.48
N TRP A 101 -8.73 7.11 -5.72
CA TRP A 101 -9.34 8.19 -6.49
C TRP A 101 -9.73 9.32 -5.53
N ALA A 102 -9.20 10.52 -5.73
CA ALA A 102 -9.47 11.64 -4.84
C ALA A 102 -10.84 12.26 -5.14
N THR A 103 -11.82 12.02 -4.27
CA THR A 103 -13.11 12.74 -4.26
C THR A 103 -13.05 13.98 -3.37
N HIS A 104 -12.27 13.93 -2.29
CA HIS A 104 -12.00 15.03 -1.37
C HIS A 104 -10.51 15.13 -1.03
N GLY A 105 -10.02 16.36 -0.92
CA GLY A 105 -8.61 16.65 -0.63
C GLY A 105 -7.67 16.37 -1.81
N VAL A 106 -6.62 17.19 -1.92
CA VAL A 106 -5.66 17.08 -3.03
C VAL A 106 -4.94 15.71 -3.03
N PRO A 107 -4.69 15.10 -4.20
CA PRO A 107 -3.82 13.93 -4.29
C PRO A 107 -2.43 14.22 -3.71
N SER A 108 -2.06 13.48 -2.67
CA SER A 108 -0.79 13.62 -1.97
C SER A 108 -0.46 12.31 -1.25
N ALA A 109 0.82 12.08 -0.95
CA ALA A 109 1.24 10.90 -0.18
C ALA A 109 0.56 10.83 1.21
N ILE A 110 0.29 11.98 1.83
CA ILE A 110 -0.41 12.08 3.11
C ILE A 110 -1.83 11.54 2.98
N ASN A 111 -2.55 11.97 1.93
CA ASN A 111 -3.95 11.61 1.70
C ASN A 111 -4.11 10.22 1.07
N SER A 112 -3.06 9.64 0.50
CA SER A 112 -3.04 8.25 0.04
C SER A 112 -3.34 7.28 1.17
N HIS A 113 -4.10 6.22 0.86
CA HIS A 113 -4.23 5.06 1.74
C HIS A 113 -3.02 4.12 1.56
N PRO A 114 -2.70 3.25 2.53
CA PRO A 114 -3.36 3.12 3.85
C PRO A 114 -3.13 4.30 4.81
N GLN A 115 -4.10 4.53 5.71
CA GLN A 115 -4.00 5.55 6.77
C GLN A 115 -3.61 4.88 8.09
N ARG A 116 -2.74 5.55 8.87
CA ARG A 116 -2.36 5.08 10.21
C ARG A 116 -3.22 5.75 11.27
N SER A 117 -3.44 5.05 12.38
CA SER A 117 -4.20 5.55 13.52
C SER A 117 -3.43 6.55 14.34
N ASP A 118 -2.15 6.26 14.55
CA ASP A 118 -1.28 7.02 15.41
C ASP A 118 0.17 6.90 14.92
N LYS A 119 1.11 7.55 15.63
CA LYS A 119 2.53 7.51 15.25
C LYS A 119 3.21 6.18 15.62
N GLY A 120 2.64 5.38 16.52
CA GLY A 120 3.28 4.24 17.19
C GLY A 120 2.61 2.87 16.90
N ASN A 121 2.39 2.55 15.63
CA ASN A 121 2.05 1.20 15.12
C ASN A 121 0.56 0.82 14.97
N GLY A 122 -0.40 1.69 15.26
CA GLY A 122 -1.80 1.43 14.90
C GLY A 122 -2.07 1.68 13.41
N MET A 123 -2.53 0.67 12.69
CA MET A 123 -3.19 0.86 11.39
C MET A 123 -4.70 0.88 11.57
N TYR A 124 -5.40 1.84 10.95
CA TYR A 124 -6.83 1.71 10.74
C TYR A 124 -7.05 0.80 9.53
N PRO A 125 -7.71 -0.36 9.66
CA PRO A 125 -8.35 -0.96 8.51
C PRO A 125 -9.46 0.01 8.06
N LEU A 126 -9.13 0.79 7.01
CA LEU A 126 -10.08 1.52 6.16
C LEU A 126 -11.00 2.50 6.90
N GLN A 127 -10.55 3.74 7.08
CA GLN A 127 -11.49 4.85 7.25
C GLN A 127 -12.02 5.26 5.87
N HIS A 128 -13.22 4.79 5.54
CA HIS A 128 -14.03 5.34 4.46
C HIS A 128 -14.60 6.68 4.95
N PHE A 129 -13.86 7.78 4.77
CA PHE A 129 -14.43 9.12 4.96
C PHE A 129 -15.34 9.44 3.77
N LYS A 130 -16.59 8.97 3.88
CA LYS A 130 -17.73 9.71 3.38
C LYS A 130 -17.96 10.86 4.36
N LEU A 131 -17.60 12.07 3.95
CA LEU A 131 -18.37 13.26 4.30
C LEU A 131 -19.09 13.68 3.02
#